data_AF-A0AAJ2E3E1-F1
#
_entry.id   AF-A0AAJ2E3E1-F1
#
_cell.length_a   1.000
_cell.length_b   1.000
_cell.length_c   1.000
_cell.angle_alpha   90.00
_cell.angle_beta   90.00
_cell.angle_gamma   90.00
#
_symmetry.space_group_name_H-M   'P 1'
#
loop_
_entity.id
_entity.type
_entity.pdbx_description
1 polymer ?
#
loop_
_entity_poly.entity_id
_entity_poly.type
_entity_poly.pdbx_seq_one_letter_code
_entity_poly.pdbx_strand_id
1 'polypeptide(L)'
;MLKLLCLFLFANFYSPLISAQIFDLSDQKASNTLQLKIEREGERNVVQLYNGEMPLRRYENLLESQHTLDSNLVHLVGGGVALEINSEGSRRKYHVIVPIDVSGGALYTDCAFKSVYDAVDQTRLVGTLCKKTPLEKFVVDETVNDVGLLSFVDDSTSQVTRTNGCTQAKSLKFAHHSIFLCSRNDPESGSRSIHITDVEGKSLISLVGFDFIPGPGDRFALVANAEANAIVFRGRLSCLARSKSKGEPQKGHSLIGGKYRFSYSISVEDLCLEGAYTYSNASAAMRLNGSNSGHKTYLLETDKGANVTGLFILKALKPKLIGEWISVPPKSPLTVD
;
A
#
# COMPACT_ATOMS: atom_id res chain seq x y z
N MET A 1 22.66 71.58 21.34
CA MET A 1 21.37 70.88 21.63
C MET A 1 20.97 70.16 20.35
N LEU A 2 21.40 68.92 20.08
CA LEU A 2 20.99 67.63 20.65
C LEU A 2 19.53 67.24 20.36
N LYS A 3 19.35 66.30 19.40
CA LYS A 3 18.39 65.16 19.31
C LYS A 3 18.38 64.69 17.85
N LEU A 4 19.11 63.64 17.43
CA LEU A 4 19.14 62.20 17.80
C LEU A 4 17.89 61.40 17.33
N LEU A 5 18.16 60.50 16.38
CA LEU A 5 17.60 59.16 16.12
C LEU A 5 16.07 58.94 16.06
N CYS A 6 15.60 58.35 14.94
CA CYS A 6 15.39 56.89 14.86
C CYS A 6 14.92 56.47 13.45
N LEU A 7 15.82 55.86 12.68
CA LEU A 7 15.49 54.86 11.67
C LEU A 7 14.88 53.66 12.40
N PHE A 8 13.60 53.34 12.16
CA PHE A 8 13.08 52.01 12.44
C PHE A 8 13.05 51.20 11.14
N LEU A 9 14.11 50.43 10.94
CA LEU A 9 14.11 49.24 10.10
C LEU A 9 13.09 48.25 10.70
N PHE A 10 11.89 48.17 10.13
CA PHE A 10 11.06 46.98 10.30
C PHE A 10 11.64 45.87 9.43
N ALA A 11 12.63 45.17 9.99
CA ALA A 11 12.98 43.84 9.54
C ALA A 11 11.79 42.93 9.88
N ASN A 12 10.91 42.73 8.90
CA ASN A 12 9.93 41.66 8.92
C ASN A 12 10.69 40.32 8.90
N PHE A 13 10.99 39.80 10.08
CA PHE A 13 11.31 38.39 10.26
C PHE A 13 10.04 37.57 10.00
N TYR A 14 9.72 37.38 8.72
CA TYR A 14 8.91 36.24 8.30
C TYR A 14 9.79 35.01 8.44
N SER A 15 9.81 34.42 9.63
CA SER A 15 10.21 33.02 9.79
C SER A 15 9.07 32.21 9.19
N PRO A 16 9.23 31.49 8.05
CA PRO A 16 8.24 30.50 7.70
C PRO A 16 8.26 29.44 8.80
N LEU A 17 7.18 29.37 9.58
CA LEU A 17 6.87 28.20 10.40
C LEU A 17 6.67 27.05 9.42
N ILE A 18 7.76 26.36 9.09
CA ILE A 18 7.71 25.10 8.35
C ILE A 18 7.23 24.08 9.37
N SER A 19 5.99 23.65 9.22
CA SER A 19 5.42 22.57 10.02
C SER A 19 6.26 21.31 9.78
N ALA A 20 7.01 20.86 10.80
CA ALA A 20 7.66 19.56 10.76
C ALA A 20 6.59 18.48 10.55
N GLN A 21 6.77 17.62 9.53
CA GLN A 21 5.89 16.48 9.33
C GLN A 21 6.33 15.35 10.28
N ILE A 22 5.37 14.80 11.02
CA ILE A 22 5.60 13.75 12.02
C ILE A 22 4.80 12.51 11.62
N PHE A 23 5.46 11.37 11.62
CA PHE A 23 4.88 10.07 11.31
C PHE A 23 5.06 9.12 12.49
N ASP A 24 3.97 8.60 13.02
CA ASP A 24 4.02 7.61 14.10
C ASP A 24 4.34 6.22 13.56
N LEU A 25 5.34 5.58 14.17
CA LEU A 25 5.71 4.18 13.91
C LEU A 25 5.11 3.30 14.99
N SER A 26 4.33 2.31 14.57
CA SER A 26 3.75 1.31 15.47
C SER A 26 4.78 0.20 15.78
N ASP A 27 5.55 0.32 16.87
CA ASP A 27 6.31 -0.81 17.44
C ASP A 27 5.46 -1.51 18.51
N GLN A 28 5.08 -2.77 18.27
CA GLN A 28 4.25 -3.54 19.20
C GLN A 28 5.00 -4.06 20.42
N LYS A 29 6.35 -4.01 20.43
CA LYS A 29 7.16 -4.49 21.57
C LYS A 29 7.64 -3.36 22.48
N ALA A 30 7.57 -2.11 22.03
CA ALA A 30 7.98 -0.97 22.83
C ALA A 30 6.78 -0.39 23.59
N SER A 31 6.95 -0.07 24.87
CA SER A 31 6.00 0.78 25.62
C SER A 31 6.00 2.23 25.13
N ASN A 32 6.91 2.56 24.21
CA ASN A 32 7.16 3.92 23.78
C ASN A 32 6.81 4.09 22.29
N THR A 33 6.18 5.21 21.97
CA THR A 33 5.88 5.62 20.59
C THR A 33 7.17 6.04 19.89
N LEU A 34 7.53 5.31 18.82
CA LEU A 34 8.57 5.73 17.90
C LEU A 34 7.97 6.69 16.87
N GLN A 35 8.72 7.73 16.50
CA GLN A 35 8.28 8.73 15.54
C GLN A 35 9.37 9.01 14.51
N LEU A 36 8.98 9.13 13.24
CA LEU A 36 9.82 9.72 12.20
C LEU A 36 9.42 11.18 12.04
N LYS A 37 10.38 12.08 12.11
CA LYS A 37 10.17 13.52 11.87
C LYS A 37 10.97 13.95 10.67
N ILE A 38 10.36 14.73 9.79
CA ILE A 38 11.06 15.42 8.71
C ILE A 38 11.47 16.80 9.23
N GLU A 39 12.77 17.03 9.24
CA GLU A 39 13.38 18.28 9.65
C GLU A 39 14.10 18.93 8.47
N ARG A 40 14.05 20.26 8.38
CA ARG A 40 14.73 21.00 7.32
C ARG A 40 16.06 21.52 7.84
N GLU A 41 17.13 21.14 7.16
CA GLU A 41 18.49 21.62 7.44
C GLU A 41 19.06 22.29 6.18
N GLY A 42 19.03 23.63 6.18
CA GLY A 42 19.36 24.42 5.00
C GLY A 42 18.39 24.14 3.86
N GLU A 43 18.93 23.64 2.74
CA GLU A 43 18.14 23.26 1.56
C GLU A 43 17.70 21.79 1.55
N ARG A 44 18.13 20.98 2.52
CA ARG A 44 17.86 19.54 2.56
C ARG A 44 16.82 19.20 3.61
N ASN A 45 16.00 18.18 3.31
CA ASN A 45 15.13 17.55 4.30
C ASN A 45 15.85 16.32 4.85
N VAL A 46 15.87 16.19 6.18
CA VAL A 46 16.47 15.08 6.91
C VAL A 46 15.36 14.35 7.65
N VAL A 47 15.41 13.02 7.64
CA VAL A 47 14.48 12.18 8.40
C VAL A 47 15.16 11.75 9.70
N GLN A 48 14.49 11.97 10.83
CA GLN A 48 15.03 11.62 12.14
C GLN A 48 14.06 10.74 12.93
N LEU A 49 14.58 9.65 13.48
CA LEU A 49 13.87 8.72 14.35
C LEU A 49 13.97 9.18 15.80
N TYR A 50 12.81 9.22 16.46
CA TYR A 50 12.64 9.60 17.85
C TYR A 50 11.97 8.48 18.65
N ASN A 51 12.27 8.46 19.95
CA ASN A 51 11.55 7.70 20.97
C ASN A 51 11.07 8.71 22.02
N GLY A 52 9.80 9.11 21.94
CA GLY A 52 9.32 10.32 22.62
C GLY A 52 10.08 11.56 22.12
N GLU A 53 10.77 12.25 23.03
CA GLU A 53 11.60 13.42 22.70
C GLU A 53 13.06 13.07 22.41
N MET A 54 13.49 11.83 22.67
CA MET A 54 14.89 11.44 22.51
C MET A 54 15.19 11.10 21.04
N PRO A 55 16.11 11.81 20.37
CA PRO A 55 16.56 11.44 19.04
C PRO A 55 17.39 10.14 19.10
N LEU A 56 17.09 9.20 18.22
CA LEU A 56 17.76 7.90 18.13
C LEU A 56 18.68 7.79 16.93
N ARG A 57 18.21 8.18 15.74
CA ARG A 57 18.95 8.01 14.49
C ARG A 57 18.51 9.02 13.43
N ARG A 58 19.40 9.34 12.51
CA ARG A 58 19.25 10.32 11.44
C ARG A 58 19.48 9.68 10.08
N TYR A 59 18.73 10.11 9.07
CA TYR A 59 18.77 9.61 7.70
C TYR A 59 18.69 10.78 6.72
N GLU A 60 19.74 11.00 5.94
CA GLU A 60 19.89 12.18 5.06
C GLU A 60 19.58 11.91 3.59
N ASN A 61 19.49 10.64 3.21
CA ASN A 61 19.46 10.18 1.83
C ASN A 61 18.10 9.58 1.45
N LEU A 62 17.06 9.81 2.26
CA LEU A 62 15.73 9.25 2.03
C LEU A 62 14.81 10.20 1.27
N LEU A 63 15.03 11.51 1.39
CA LEU A 63 14.22 12.55 0.79
C LEU A 63 15.03 13.23 -0.30
N GLU A 64 14.71 12.88 -1.54
CA GLU A 64 15.29 13.45 -2.73
C GLU A 64 14.22 14.26 -3.44
N SER A 65 14.57 15.45 -3.91
CA SER A 65 13.70 16.23 -4.76
C SER A 65 14.57 16.85 -5.86
N GLN A 66 14.65 16.13 -6.96
CA GLN A 66 15.37 16.48 -8.17
C GLN A 66 14.38 16.57 -9.34
N HIS A 67 14.78 17.17 -10.46
CA HIS A 67 13.88 17.36 -11.61
C HIS A 67 13.21 16.08 -12.15
N THR A 68 13.83 14.92 -11.96
CA THR A 68 13.37 13.63 -12.53
C THR A 68 13.08 12.57 -11.49
N LEU A 69 13.29 12.87 -10.20
CA LEU A 69 13.14 11.93 -9.10
C LEU A 69 12.73 12.67 -7.84
N ASP A 70 11.67 12.19 -7.22
CA ASP A 70 11.13 12.74 -5.98
C ASP A 70 10.83 11.59 -5.01
N SER A 71 11.23 11.73 -3.75
CA SER A 71 10.95 10.74 -2.72
C SER A 71 10.43 11.38 -1.44
N ASN A 72 9.32 10.83 -0.93
CA ASN A 72 8.60 11.34 0.23
C ASN A 72 8.23 10.23 1.21
N LEU A 73 8.06 10.59 2.48
CA LEU A 73 7.41 9.70 3.44
C LEU A 73 5.89 9.83 3.33
N VAL A 74 5.22 8.69 3.29
CA VAL A 74 3.76 8.60 3.25
C VAL A 74 3.26 7.64 4.31
N HIS A 75 2.06 7.92 4.83
CA HIS A 75 1.40 7.00 5.75
C HIS A 75 0.90 5.76 5.00
N LEU A 76 1.06 4.59 5.61
CA LEU A 76 0.42 3.37 5.11
C LEU A 76 -0.97 3.23 5.72
N VAL A 77 -1.97 2.98 4.87
CA VAL A 77 -3.30 2.60 5.31
C VAL A 77 -3.21 1.32 6.14
N GLY A 78 -3.68 1.38 7.39
CA GLY A 78 -3.48 0.31 8.37
C GLY A 78 -2.35 0.52 9.38
N GLY A 79 -1.67 1.66 9.27
CA GLY A 79 -0.62 2.11 10.17
C GLY A 79 0.76 1.64 9.76
N GLY A 80 1.73 2.51 9.94
CA GLY A 80 3.09 2.36 9.42
C GLY A 80 3.40 3.49 8.45
N VAL A 81 4.61 3.45 7.91
CA VAL A 81 5.15 4.47 7.01
C VAL A 81 5.81 3.77 5.84
N ALA A 82 5.75 4.37 4.66
CA ALA A 82 6.52 3.96 3.51
C ALA A 82 7.29 5.15 2.93
N LEU A 83 8.35 4.84 2.21
CA LEU A 83 8.93 5.77 1.25
C LEU A 83 8.20 5.59 -0.08
N GLU A 84 7.60 6.66 -0.58
CA GLU A 84 7.08 6.75 -1.95
C GLU A 84 8.16 7.42 -2.81
N ILE A 85 8.50 6.80 -3.94
CA ILE A 85 9.49 7.30 -4.89
C ILE A 85 8.80 7.42 -6.25
N ASN A 86 8.81 8.61 -6.81
CA ASN A 86 8.29 8.92 -8.14
C ASN A 86 9.43 9.36 -9.04
N SER A 87 9.47 8.87 -10.27
CA SER A 87 10.39 9.36 -11.29
C SER A 87 9.64 9.84 -12.52
N GLU A 88 10.00 11.03 -12.99
CA GLU A 88 9.46 11.69 -14.18
C GLU A 88 10.46 11.62 -15.35
N GLY A 89 10.86 10.41 -15.72
CA GLY A 89 11.68 10.18 -16.89
C GLY A 89 10.89 10.37 -18.20
N SER A 90 11.53 10.91 -19.23
CA SER A 90 10.91 11.12 -20.56
C SER A 90 10.43 9.83 -21.23
N ARG A 91 11.10 8.71 -20.94
CA ARG A 91 10.69 7.38 -21.41
C ARG A 91 9.97 6.58 -20.33
N ARG A 92 10.60 6.42 -19.16
CA ARG A 92 10.07 5.57 -18.09
C ARG A 92 9.74 6.39 -16.87
N LYS A 93 8.50 6.25 -16.42
CA LYS A 93 8.01 6.82 -15.18
C LYS A 93 7.87 5.72 -14.14
N TYR A 94 8.59 5.85 -13.03
CA TYR A 94 8.52 4.89 -11.94
C TYR A 94 7.62 5.42 -10.84
N HIS A 95 6.81 4.52 -10.29
CA HIS A 95 6.15 4.67 -9.00
C HIS A 95 6.58 3.50 -8.13
N VAL A 96 7.26 3.80 -7.03
CA VAL A 96 7.79 2.79 -6.12
C VAL A 96 7.31 3.08 -4.71
N ILE A 97 6.74 2.06 -4.06
CA ILE A 97 6.41 2.11 -2.64
C ILE A 97 7.34 1.17 -1.88
N VAL A 98 7.98 1.68 -0.83
CA VAL A 98 8.93 0.96 0.01
C VAL A 98 8.48 1.04 1.47
N PRO A 99 7.72 0.06 1.98
CA PRO A 99 7.31 0.03 3.37
C PRO A 99 8.51 -0.03 4.33
N ILE A 100 8.44 0.77 5.40
CA ILE A 100 9.43 0.84 6.46
C ILE A 100 8.91 0.05 7.66
N ASP A 101 9.70 -0.91 8.10
CA ASP A 101 9.43 -1.74 9.26
C ASP A 101 10.38 -1.42 10.41
N VAL A 102 9.92 -1.70 11.64
CA VAL A 102 10.70 -1.56 12.88
C VAL A 102 10.99 -2.93 13.48
N SER A 103 12.26 -3.22 13.78
CA SER A 103 12.65 -4.44 14.48
C SER A 103 13.87 -4.18 15.34
N GLY A 104 13.75 -4.41 16.66
CA GLY A 104 14.86 -4.29 17.59
C GLY A 104 15.42 -2.86 17.69
N GLY A 105 14.55 -1.84 17.60
CA GLY A 105 14.96 -0.43 17.64
C GLY A 105 15.64 0.09 16.37
N ALA A 106 15.67 -0.70 15.30
CA ALA A 106 16.22 -0.29 14.00
C ALA A 106 15.13 -0.30 12.91
N LEU A 107 15.29 0.61 11.94
CA LEU A 107 14.42 0.69 10.77
C LEU A 107 15.01 -0.06 9.59
N TYR A 108 14.17 -0.79 8.88
CA TYR A 108 14.56 -1.52 7.69
C TYR A 108 13.44 -1.50 6.65
N THR A 109 13.80 -1.83 5.41
CA THR A 109 12.85 -2.14 4.34
C THR A 109 13.07 -3.59 3.93
N ASP A 110 12.01 -4.30 3.56
CA ASP A 110 12.10 -5.71 3.11
C ASP A 110 11.92 -5.83 1.59
N CYS A 111 10.98 -5.08 1.02
CA CYS A 111 10.73 -5.07 -0.42
C CYS A 111 10.39 -3.66 -0.92
N ALA A 112 10.86 -3.36 -2.12
CA ALA A 112 10.35 -2.26 -2.93
C ALA A 112 9.32 -2.80 -3.93
N PHE A 113 8.14 -2.18 -3.97
CA PHE A 113 7.05 -2.51 -4.91
C PHE A 113 7.04 -1.51 -6.05
N LYS A 114 7.27 -1.96 -7.27
CA LYS A 114 7.61 -1.12 -8.42
C LYS A 114 6.55 -1.24 -9.49
N SER A 115 6.07 -0.09 -9.95
CA SER A 115 5.15 0.06 -11.06
C SER A 115 5.73 1.06 -12.04
N VAL A 116 5.90 0.67 -13.29
CA VAL A 116 6.63 1.48 -14.28
C VAL A 116 5.78 1.61 -15.53
N TYR A 117 5.63 2.83 -16.01
CA TYR A 117 5.05 3.10 -17.31
C TYR A 117 6.15 3.50 -18.28
N ASP A 118 6.32 2.73 -19.35
CA ASP A 118 7.17 3.10 -20.48
C ASP A 118 6.30 3.83 -21.51
N ALA A 119 6.47 5.14 -21.62
CA ALA A 119 5.68 6.00 -22.49
C ALA A 119 5.99 5.79 -23.98
N VAL A 120 7.19 5.29 -24.32
CA VAL A 120 7.59 5.03 -25.70
C VAL A 120 6.97 3.73 -26.20
N ASP A 121 7.14 2.66 -25.42
CA ASP A 121 6.59 1.35 -25.77
C ASP A 121 5.11 1.21 -25.35
N GLN A 122 4.58 2.19 -24.62
CA GLN A 122 3.25 2.17 -23.99
C GLN A 122 3.00 0.90 -23.17
N THR A 123 4.05 0.41 -22.50
CA THR A 123 4.01 -0.82 -21.70
C THR A 123 3.95 -0.51 -20.21
N ARG A 124 3.27 -1.40 -19.47
CA ARG A 124 3.23 -1.37 -18.01
C ARG A 124 4.13 -2.50 -17.52
N LEU A 125 5.14 -2.15 -16.74
CA LEU A 125 6.02 -3.10 -16.07
C LEU A 125 5.74 -3.07 -14.56
N VAL A 126 5.74 -4.23 -13.92
CA VAL A 126 5.47 -4.37 -12.49
C VAL A 126 6.40 -5.40 -11.86
N GLY A 127 6.79 -5.20 -10.61
CA GLY A 127 7.59 -6.20 -9.91
C GLY A 127 8.06 -5.76 -8.53
N THR A 128 8.75 -6.67 -7.85
CA THR A 128 9.33 -6.40 -6.54
C THR A 128 10.83 -6.61 -6.53
N LEU A 129 11.52 -5.80 -5.73
CA LEU A 129 12.89 -6.07 -5.29
C LEU A 129 12.87 -6.33 -3.79
N CYS A 130 12.93 -7.60 -3.39
CA CYS A 130 12.91 -8.00 -1.99
C CYS A 130 14.31 -8.29 -1.47
N LYS A 131 14.79 -7.43 -0.58
CA LYS A 131 16.05 -7.55 0.15
C LYS A 131 15.94 -6.75 1.44
N LYS A 132 16.02 -7.45 2.58
CA LYS A 132 16.09 -6.79 3.89
C LYS A 132 17.29 -5.85 3.96
N THR A 133 17.00 -4.55 4.00
CA THR A 133 18.00 -3.48 3.92
C THR A 133 17.81 -2.54 5.11
N PRO A 134 18.83 -2.33 5.96
CA PRO A 134 18.80 -1.27 6.97
C PRO A 134 18.54 0.07 6.28
N LEU A 135 17.64 0.89 6.83
CA LEU A 135 17.22 2.12 6.18
C LEU A 135 18.39 3.11 5.95
N GLU A 136 19.42 3.07 6.80
CA GLU A 136 20.66 3.85 6.66
C GLU A 136 21.52 3.48 5.43
N LYS A 137 21.29 2.30 4.85
CA LYS A 137 21.98 1.81 3.64
C LYS A 137 21.07 1.80 2.42
N PHE A 138 19.82 2.26 2.56
CA PHE A 138 18.88 2.31 1.47
C PHE A 138 19.23 3.45 0.54
N VAL A 139 19.33 3.19 -0.77
CA VAL A 139 19.65 4.22 -1.78
C VAL A 139 18.44 4.34 -2.72
N VAL A 140 17.88 5.55 -2.80
CA VAL A 140 16.66 5.83 -3.58
C VAL A 140 16.92 5.60 -5.07
N ASP A 141 17.98 6.21 -5.61
CA ASP A 141 18.41 6.07 -7.01
C ASP A 141 18.57 4.61 -7.44
N GLU A 142 19.22 3.77 -6.62
CA GLU A 142 19.45 2.36 -6.93
C GLU A 142 18.16 1.55 -6.98
N THR A 143 17.07 2.05 -6.42
CA THR A 143 15.77 1.36 -6.43
C THR A 143 15.03 1.56 -7.76
N VAL A 144 15.33 2.65 -8.47
CA VAL A 144 14.72 3.06 -9.75
C VAL A 144 15.48 2.40 -10.92
N ASN A 145 15.14 1.14 -11.20
CA ASN A 145 15.75 0.35 -12.29
C ASN A 145 14.82 -0.75 -12.81
N ASP A 146 15.24 -1.53 -13.80
CA ASP A 146 14.40 -2.60 -14.37
C ASP A 146 14.46 -3.94 -13.64
N VAL A 147 15.27 -4.05 -12.59
CA VAL A 147 15.50 -5.33 -11.92
C VAL A 147 14.20 -5.83 -11.29
N GLY A 148 13.85 -7.07 -11.63
CA GLY A 148 12.69 -7.78 -11.10
C GLY A 148 11.35 -7.39 -11.72
N LEU A 149 11.34 -6.60 -12.81
CA LEU A 149 10.12 -6.18 -13.48
C LEU A 149 9.63 -7.22 -14.50
N LEU A 150 8.32 -7.39 -14.57
CA LEU A 150 7.59 -8.19 -15.56
C LEU A 150 6.69 -7.26 -16.38
N SER A 151 6.57 -7.54 -17.68
CA SER A 151 5.76 -6.73 -18.59
C SER A 151 4.35 -7.30 -18.75
N PHE A 152 3.36 -6.41 -18.72
CA PHE A 152 2.04 -6.69 -19.25
C PHE A 152 2.07 -6.63 -20.78
N VAL A 153 1.60 -7.69 -21.42
CA VAL A 153 1.58 -7.85 -22.88
C VAL A 153 0.15 -7.68 -23.38
N ASP A 154 -0.03 -7.10 -24.57
CA ASP A 154 -1.37 -6.91 -25.14
C ASP A 154 -2.10 -8.26 -25.30
N ASP A 155 -3.33 -8.33 -24.81
CA ASP A 155 -4.17 -9.53 -24.81
C ASP A 155 -5.59 -9.21 -25.28
N SER A 156 -5.65 -8.65 -26.49
CA SER A 156 -6.90 -8.26 -27.16
C SER A 156 -7.78 -9.46 -27.54
N THR A 157 -7.29 -10.69 -27.38
CA THR A 157 -7.98 -11.91 -27.81
C THR A 157 -8.64 -12.71 -26.68
N SER A 158 -8.34 -12.40 -25.41
CA SER A 158 -8.90 -13.15 -24.27
C SER A 158 -10.43 -13.01 -24.14
N GLN A 159 -11.09 -14.02 -23.57
CA GLN A 159 -12.53 -13.96 -23.28
C GLN A 159 -12.88 -12.93 -22.19
N VAL A 160 -11.96 -12.66 -21.26
CA VAL A 160 -12.13 -11.64 -20.19
C VAL A 160 -12.31 -10.24 -20.79
N THR A 161 -11.65 -9.99 -21.92
CA THR A 161 -11.75 -8.75 -22.71
C THR A 161 -13.18 -8.52 -23.22
N ARG A 162 -13.91 -9.59 -23.55
CA ARG A 162 -15.25 -9.52 -24.18
C ARG A 162 -16.39 -9.34 -23.19
N THR A 163 -16.24 -9.74 -21.94
CA THR A 163 -17.36 -9.80 -20.97
C THR A 163 -17.47 -8.60 -20.04
N ASN A 164 -16.40 -7.82 -19.85
CA ASN A 164 -16.34 -6.78 -18.81
C ASN A 164 -16.25 -5.33 -19.33
N GLY A 165 -16.44 -5.10 -20.64
CA GLY A 165 -16.30 -3.77 -21.24
C GLY A 165 -14.87 -3.22 -21.19
N CYS A 166 -13.89 -4.13 -21.19
CA CYS A 166 -12.46 -3.84 -21.21
C CYS A 166 -12.02 -3.66 -22.67
N THR A 167 -11.83 -2.42 -23.11
CA THR A 167 -11.49 -2.08 -24.50
C THR A 167 -10.01 -2.29 -24.79
N GLN A 168 -9.16 -2.16 -23.76
CA GLN A 168 -7.73 -2.42 -23.82
C GLN A 168 -7.35 -3.37 -22.69
N ALA A 169 -7.23 -4.65 -23.00
CA ALA A 169 -6.70 -5.65 -22.07
C ALA A 169 -5.21 -5.87 -22.33
N LYS A 170 -4.42 -5.79 -21.26
CA LYS A 170 -3.08 -6.36 -21.22
C LYS A 170 -3.05 -7.49 -20.20
N SER A 171 -2.29 -8.55 -20.46
CA SER A 171 -2.19 -9.67 -19.54
C SER A 171 -0.76 -9.96 -19.09
N LEU A 172 -0.67 -10.56 -17.92
CA LEU A 172 0.53 -11.08 -17.31
C LEU A 172 0.22 -12.50 -16.82
N LYS A 173 1.04 -13.48 -17.20
CA LYS A 173 0.99 -14.83 -16.64
C LYS A 173 1.95 -14.89 -15.45
N PHE A 174 1.44 -15.28 -14.29
CA PHE A 174 2.24 -15.33 -13.06
C PHE A 174 1.73 -16.41 -12.11
N ALA A 175 2.63 -17.28 -11.63
CA ALA A 175 2.34 -18.36 -10.68
C ALA A 175 1.09 -19.20 -11.02
N HIS A 176 0.93 -19.61 -12.28
CA HIS A 176 -0.23 -20.34 -12.83
C HIS A 176 -1.54 -19.53 -12.93
N HIS A 177 -1.50 -18.22 -12.72
CA HIS A 177 -2.66 -17.35 -12.84
C HIS A 177 -2.51 -16.43 -14.04
N SER A 178 -3.65 -15.92 -14.52
CA SER A 178 -3.70 -14.86 -15.53
C SER A 178 -4.16 -13.58 -14.85
N ILE A 179 -3.38 -12.52 -14.99
CA ILE A 179 -3.68 -11.21 -14.45
C ILE A 179 -3.95 -10.31 -15.64
N PHE A 180 -5.13 -9.72 -15.69
CA PHE A 180 -5.55 -8.82 -16.74
C PHE A 180 -5.62 -7.40 -16.18
N LEU A 181 -4.88 -6.50 -16.79
CA LEU A 181 -5.01 -5.07 -16.62
C LEU A 181 -5.97 -4.56 -17.69
N CYS A 182 -7.04 -3.92 -17.24
CA CYS A 182 -8.11 -3.44 -18.08
C CYS A 182 -8.27 -1.93 -17.92
N SER A 183 -8.19 -1.21 -19.04
CA SER A 183 -8.54 0.22 -19.12
C SER A 183 -9.72 0.40 -20.07
N ARG A 184 -10.58 1.38 -19.77
CA ARG A 184 -11.71 1.75 -20.66
C ARG A 184 -11.31 2.76 -21.73
N ASN A 185 -10.42 3.71 -21.41
CA ASN A 185 -10.06 4.81 -22.34
C ASN A 185 -8.62 5.33 -22.19
N ASP A 186 -7.91 5.05 -21.08
CA ASP A 186 -6.59 5.63 -20.80
C ASP A 186 -5.71 4.67 -19.97
N PRO A 187 -4.51 4.30 -20.46
CA PRO A 187 -3.54 3.49 -19.72
C PRO A 187 -2.88 4.20 -18.53
N GLU A 188 -3.03 5.51 -18.34
CA GLU A 188 -2.56 6.26 -17.15
C GLU A 188 -3.67 6.50 -16.10
N SER A 189 -4.96 6.44 -16.46
CA SER A 189 -6.04 6.77 -15.52
C SER A 189 -6.17 5.84 -14.29
N GLY A 190 -6.63 6.40 -13.17
CA GLY A 190 -7.03 5.66 -11.95
C GLY A 190 -8.30 4.81 -12.10
N SER A 191 -8.87 4.73 -13.30
CA SER A 191 -10.06 3.91 -13.62
C SER A 191 -9.71 2.47 -14.07
N ARG A 192 -8.43 2.10 -14.00
CA ARG A 192 -7.93 0.78 -14.37
C ARG A 192 -8.46 -0.29 -13.41
N SER A 193 -8.95 -1.38 -13.99
CA SER A 193 -9.35 -2.58 -13.24
C SER A 193 -8.32 -3.69 -13.43
N ILE A 194 -8.10 -4.45 -12.38
CA ILE A 194 -7.32 -5.67 -12.39
C ILE A 194 -8.28 -6.83 -12.21
N HIS A 195 -8.11 -7.86 -13.04
CA HIS A 195 -8.83 -9.12 -12.92
C HIS A 195 -7.82 -10.25 -12.81
N ILE A 196 -7.95 -11.08 -11.79
CA ILE A 196 -7.11 -12.26 -11.61
C ILE A 196 -7.98 -13.49 -11.84
N THR A 197 -7.50 -14.40 -12.68
CA THR A 197 -8.14 -15.69 -12.94
C THR A 197 -7.18 -16.85 -12.67
N ASP A 198 -7.75 -18.01 -12.36
CA ASP A 198 -7.01 -19.27 -12.33
C ASP A 198 -6.70 -19.80 -13.75
N VAL A 199 -6.13 -21.01 -13.81
CA VAL A 199 -5.78 -21.71 -15.06
C VAL A 199 -6.99 -22.06 -15.92
N GLU A 200 -8.17 -22.20 -15.32
CA GLU A 200 -9.43 -22.52 -16.01
C GLU A 200 -10.16 -21.25 -16.49
N GLY A 201 -9.62 -20.06 -16.17
CA GLY A 201 -10.22 -18.77 -16.51
C GLY A 201 -11.29 -18.32 -15.52
N LYS A 202 -11.47 -19.01 -14.39
CA LYS A 202 -12.40 -18.60 -13.35
C LYS A 202 -11.84 -17.38 -12.62
N SER A 203 -12.68 -16.35 -12.47
CA SER A 203 -12.31 -15.14 -11.73
C SER A 203 -12.10 -15.44 -10.25
N LEU A 204 -10.94 -15.03 -9.74
CA LEU A 204 -10.57 -15.12 -8.33
C LEU A 204 -10.83 -13.82 -7.61
N ILE A 205 -10.40 -12.69 -8.19
CA ILE A 205 -10.72 -11.33 -7.72
C ILE A 205 -10.81 -10.35 -8.89
N SER A 206 -11.58 -9.29 -8.70
CA SER A 206 -11.58 -8.09 -9.53
C SER A 206 -11.50 -6.84 -8.66
N LEU A 207 -10.66 -5.86 -9.02
CA LEU A 207 -10.48 -4.64 -8.26
C LEU A 207 -10.15 -3.44 -9.14
N VAL A 208 -10.42 -2.23 -8.67
CA VAL A 208 -10.19 -0.97 -9.41
C VAL A 208 -9.28 -0.05 -8.62
N GLY A 209 -8.41 0.68 -9.31
CA GLY A 209 -7.56 1.72 -8.69
C GLY A 209 -6.33 1.19 -7.97
N PHE A 210 -5.89 -0.03 -8.30
CA PHE A 210 -4.69 -0.64 -7.76
C PHE A 210 -3.78 -1.11 -8.89
N ASP A 211 -2.48 -1.14 -8.62
CA ASP A 211 -1.50 -1.92 -9.36
C ASP A 211 -1.31 -3.30 -8.72
N PHE A 212 -1.23 -4.33 -9.55
CA PHE A 212 -0.83 -5.67 -9.15
C PHE A 212 0.68 -5.79 -9.32
N ILE A 213 1.36 -6.08 -8.22
CA ILE A 213 2.82 -6.19 -8.17
C ILE A 213 3.19 -7.65 -7.87
N PRO A 214 3.72 -8.41 -8.84
CA PRO A 214 4.13 -9.79 -8.63
C PRO A 214 5.38 -9.85 -7.74
N GLY A 215 5.36 -10.77 -6.78
CA GLY A 215 6.48 -11.05 -5.88
C GLY A 215 7.11 -12.42 -6.12
N PRO A 216 7.98 -12.89 -5.20
CA PRO A 216 8.56 -14.22 -5.29
C PRO A 216 7.52 -15.34 -5.12
N GLY A 217 7.59 -16.37 -5.96
CA GLY A 217 6.68 -17.52 -5.92
C GLY A 217 5.27 -17.15 -6.38
N ASP A 218 4.28 -17.34 -5.51
CA ASP A 218 2.87 -16.97 -5.74
C ASP A 218 2.45 -15.72 -4.96
N ARG A 219 3.41 -15.02 -4.35
CA ARG A 219 3.15 -13.80 -3.57
C ARG A 219 2.89 -12.62 -4.50
N PHE A 220 2.06 -11.70 -4.04
CA PHE A 220 1.81 -10.44 -4.73
C PHE A 220 1.57 -9.31 -3.74
N ALA A 221 1.65 -8.09 -4.22
CA ALA A 221 1.10 -6.93 -3.55
C ALA A 221 0.09 -6.21 -4.44
N LEU A 222 -0.88 -5.55 -3.80
CA LEU A 222 -1.73 -4.55 -4.42
C LEU A 222 -1.31 -3.20 -3.87
N VAL A 223 -0.96 -2.29 -4.76
CA VAL A 223 -0.48 -0.96 -4.40
C VAL A 223 -1.41 0.09 -4.99
N ALA A 224 -1.77 1.08 -4.18
CA ALA A 224 -2.52 2.25 -4.62
C ALA A 224 -2.02 3.51 -3.90
N ASN A 225 -2.06 4.64 -4.60
CA ASN A 225 -1.91 5.95 -3.99
C ASN A 225 -3.31 6.49 -3.62
N ALA A 226 -3.46 6.97 -2.39
CA ALA A 226 -4.68 7.55 -1.84
C ALA A 226 -4.35 8.94 -1.23
N GLU A 227 -4.10 9.91 -2.11
CA GLU A 227 -3.74 11.29 -1.79
C GLU A 227 -2.46 11.37 -0.94
N ALA A 228 -2.60 11.54 0.39
CA ALA A 228 -1.48 11.60 1.33
C ALA A 228 -1.07 10.23 1.91
N ASN A 229 -1.75 9.16 1.49
CA ASN A 229 -1.51 7.80 2.00
C ASN A 229 -1.18 6.84 0.86
N ALA A 230 -0.42 5.80 1.18
CA ALA A 230 -0.25 4.64 0.32
C ALA A 230 -0.98 3.42 0.88
N ILE A 231 -1.48 2.58 -0.02
CA ILE A 231 -2.11 1.31 0.31
C ILE A 231 -1.20 0.20 -0.19
N VAL A 232 -0.80 -0.71 0.70
CA VAL A 232 0.01 -1.88 0.34
C VAL A 232 -0.63 -3.11 0.98
N PHE A 233 -1.42 -3.84 0.19
CA PHE A 233 -1.89 -5.17 0.56
C PHE A 233 -0.86 -6.20 0.11
N ARG A 234 -0.47 -7.14 0.96
CA ARG A 234 0.39 -8.28 0.59
C ARG A 234 -0.41 -9.57 0.69
N GLY A 235 -0.37 -10.37 -0.38
CA GLY A 235 -1.16 -11.59 -0.50
C GLY A 235 -0.41 -12.74 -1.16
N ARG A 236 -1.12 -13.87 -1.30
CA ARG A 236 -0.71 -15.06 -2.06
C ARG A 236 -1.83 -15.48 -2.98
N LEU A 237 -1.51 -15.74 -4.25
CA LEU A 237 -2.49 -16.14 -5.25
C LEU A 237 -3.14 -17.48 -4.92
N SER A 238 -2.38 -18.43 -4.37
CA SER A 238 -2.94 -19.70 -3.90
C SER A 238 -4.02 -19.53 -2.83
N CYS A 239 -3.97 -18.48 -2.02
CA CYS A 239 -5.01 -18.20 -1.03
C CYS A 239 -6.30 -17.67 -1.66
N LEU A 240 -6.22 -16.97 -2.80
CA LEU A 240 -7.41 -16.52 -3.53
C LEU A 240 -8.13 -17.66 -4.27
N ALA A 241 -7.37 -18.67 -4.70
CA ALA A 241 -7.91 -19.82 -5.44
C ALA A 241 -8.60 -20.86 -4.54
N ARG A 242 -8.33 -20.86 -3.22
CA ARG A 242 -8.92 -21.82 -2.28
C ARG A 242 -10.41 -21.56 -2.06
N SER A 243 -11.20 -22.64 -1.99
CA SER A 243 -12.66 -22.55 -1.98
C SER A 243 -13.33 -22.82 -0.64
N LYS A 244 -12.58 -23.15 0.42
CA LYS A 244 -13.03 -23.22 1.83
C LYS A 244 -11.88 -23.67 2.72
N SER A 245 -11.66 -22.97 3.83
CA SER A 245 -10.82 -23.48 4.91
C SER A 245 -11.47 -24.68 5.62
N LYS A 246 -10.69 -25.70 5.98
CA LYS A 246 -11.18 -26.88 6.74
C LYS A 246 -11.22 -26.70 8.26
N GLY A 247 -10.64 -25.63 8.80
CA GLY A 247 -10.57 -25.37 10.24
C GLY A 247 -11.85 -24.78 10.85
N GLU A 248 -12.06 -25.02 12.14
CA GLU A 248 -13.12 -24.33 12.91
C GLU A 248 -12.82 -22.82 12.95
N PRO A 249 -13.76 -21.97 12.51
CA PRO A 249 -13.52 -20.54 12.43
C PRO A 249 -13.47 -19.91 13.82
N GLN A 250 -12.43 -19.09 14.05
CA GLN A 250 -12.37 -18.20 15.20
C GLN A 250 -13.30 -17.01 14.99
N LYS A 251 -14.16 -16.75 15.97
CA LYS A 251 -15.11 -15.64 15.93
C LYS A 251 -14.56 -14.42 16.65
N GLY A 252 -14.78 -13.25 16.07
CA GLY A 252 -14.41 -11.96 16.62
C GLY A 252 -15.49 -10.93 16.41
N HIS A 253 -15.32 -9.79 17.08
CA HIS A 253 -16.14 -8.61 16.87
C HIS A 253 -15.22 -7.41 16.63
N SER A 254 -15.64 -6.51 15.76
CA SER A 254 -14.92 -5.27 15.48
C SER A 254 -15.91 -4.13 15.25
N LEU A 255 -15.38 -2.91 15.15
CA LEU A 255 -16.12 -1.67 14.95
C LEU A 255 -15.66 -1.02 13.65
N ILE A 256 -16.60 -0.59 12.82
CA ILE A 256 -16.34 0.35 11.71
C ILE A 256 -16.48 1.77 12.26
N GLY A 257 -15.43 2.58 12.13
CA GLY A 257 -15.42 3.98 12.57
C GLY A 257 -15.75 4.17 14.05
N GLY A 258 -15.48 3.15 14.90
CA GLY A 258 -15.84 3.15 16.33
C GLY A 258 -17.34 3.06 16.63
N LYS A 259 -18.21 3.03 15.61
CA LYS A 259 -19.68 3.13 15.78
C LYS A 259 -20.41 1.83 15.45
N TYR A 260 -20.07 1.18 14.33
CA TYR A 260 -20.85 0.05 13.84
C TYR A 260 -20.20 -1.28 14.20
N ARG A 261 -20.86 -2.05 15.08
CA ARG A 261 -20.38 -3.37 15.47
C ARG A 261 -20.74 -4.42 14.41
N PHE A 262 -19.73 -5.17 13.99
CA PHE A 262 -19.91 -6.36 13.17
C PHE A 262 -19.26 -7.57 13.84
N SER A 263 -19.82 -8.74 13.54
CA SER A 263 -19.27 -10.02 13.95
C SER A 263 -18.62 -10.65 12.73
N TYR A 264 -17.43 -11.21 12.93
CA TYR A 264 -16.71 -11.88 11.86
C TYR A 264 -16.17 -13.22 12.33
N SER A 265 -15.90 -14.10 11.38
CA SER A 265 -15.35 -15.42 11.61
C SER A 265 -14.18 -15.63 10.66
N ILE A 266 -12.99 -15.93 11.19
CA ILE A 266 -11.78 -16.20 10.41
C ILE A 266 -11.33 -17.63 10.68
N SER A 267 -11.07 -18.37 9.61
CA SER A 267 -10.38 -19.64 9.64
C SER A 267 -9.00 -19.50 9.04
N VAL A 268 -8.06 -20.28 9.58
CA VAL A 268 -6.68 -20.34 9.10
C VAL A 268 -6.43 -21.75 8.57
N GLU A 269 -5.91 -21.85 7.36
CA GLU A 269 -5.37 -23.10 6.80
C GLU A 269 -4.02 -22.78 6.16
N ASP A 270 -2.95 -23.41 6.67
CA ASP A 270 -1.56 -23.04 6.38
C ASP A 270 -1.28 -21.55 6.66
N LEU A 271 -1.01 -20.78 5.61
CA LEU A 271 -0.81 -19.33 5.64
C LEU A 271 -2.03 -18.57 5.10
N CYS A 272 -3.05 -19.26 4.62
CA CYS A 272 -4.23 -18.65 4.03
C CYS A 272 -5.29 -18.40 5.09
N LEU A 273 -5.91 -17.23 4.97
CA LEU A 273 -6.95 -16.77 5.86
C LEU A 273 -8.21 -16.56 5.05
N GLU A 274 -9.28 -17.21 5.47
CA GLU A 274 -10.60 -17.03 4.91
C GLU A 274 -11.55 -16.63 6.02
N GLY A 275 -12.47 -15.74 5.74
CA GLY A 275 -13.47 -15.37 6.69
C GLY A 275 -14.76 -14.88 6.07
N ALA A 276 -15.70 -14.62 6.96
CA ALA A 276 -16.92 -13.93 6.64
C ALA A 276 -17.30 -12.98 7.75
N TYR A 277 -18.05 -11.95 7.44
CA TYR A 277 -18.65 -11.11 8.46
C TYR A 277 -20.09 -10.73 8.11
N THR A 278 -20.85 -10.39 9.15
CA THR A 278 -22.24 -9.98 9.05
C THR A 278 -22.44 -8.73 9.90
N TYR A 279 -23.09 -7.72 9.32
CA TYR A 279 -23.54 -6.56 10.07
C TYR A 279 -24.66 -6.96 11.02
N SER A 280 -24.75 -6.30 12.17
CA SER A 280 -25.87 -6.48 13.10
C SER A 280 -27.23 -6.17 12.47
N ASN A 281 -27.26 -5.30 11.44
CA ASN A 281 -28.48 -4.79 10.82
C ASN A 281 -28.59 -5.09 9.30
N ALA A 282 -27.67 -5.84 8.71
CA ALA A 282 -27.71 -6.19 7.28
C ALA A 282 -27.48 -7.69 7.03
N SER A 283 -28.24 -8.25 6.10
CA SER A 283 -28.33 -9.69 5.81
C SER A 283 -27.25 -10.22 4.84
N ALA A 284 -26.27 -9.39 4.46
CA ALA A 284 -25.23 -9.79 3.53
C ALA A 284 -23.99 -10.32 4.26
N ALA A 285 -23.59 -11.55 3.93
CA ALA A 285 -22.30 -12.10 4.32
C ALA A 285 -21.25 -11.70 3.28
N MET A 286 -20.21 -10.97 3.72
CA MET A 286 -19.05 -10.64 2.89
C MET A 286 -17.96 -11.69 3.08
N ARG A 287 -17.18 -11.98 2.03
CA ARG A 287 -16.03 -12.88 2.11
C ARG A 287 -14.77 -12.09 2.41
N LEU A 288 -13.90 -12.64 3.25
CA LEU A 288 -12.59 -12.09 3.57
C LEU A 288 -11.53 -13.08 3.11
N ASN A 289 -10.57 -12.64 2.31
CA ASN A 289 -9.46 -13.49 1.86
C ASN A 289 -8.12 -12.80 2.06
N GLY A 290 -7.12 -13.52 2.56
CA GLY A 290 -5.77 -12.99 2.59
C GLY A 290 -4.75 -14.03 3.03
N SER A 291 -3.57 -13.54 3.39
CA SER A 291 -2.48 -14.38 3.86
C SER A 291 -1.89 -13.82 5.13
N ASN A 292 -1.54 -14.71 6.06
CA ASN A 292 -0.79 -14.34 7.25
C ASN A 292 0.67 -14.06 6.85
N SER A 293 1.10 -12.80 6.97
CA SER A 293 2.46 -12.37 6.63
C SER A 293 3.21 -11.72 7.81
N GLY A 294 2.79 -11.97 9.05
CA GLY A 294 3.46 -11.44 10.25
C GLY A 294 2.49 -10.86 11.28
N HIS A 295 2.87 -9.74 11.90
CA HIS A 295 2.16 -9.14 13.04
C HIS A 295 0.86 -8.42 12.67
N LYS A 296 0.70 -7.99 11.41
CA LYS A 296 -0.55 -7.46 10.86
C LYS A 296 -0.99 -8.37 9.72
N THR A 297 -2.27 -8.66 9.69
CA THR A 297 -2.92 -9.50 8.70
C THR A 297 -3.88 -8.63 7.91
N TYR A 298 -3.71 -8.57 6.60
CA TYR A 298 -4.63 -7.88 5.72
C TYR A 298 -5.53 -8.90 5.03
N LEU A 299 -6.82 -8.60 4.92
CA LEU A 299 -7.83 -9.40 4.24
C LEU A 299 -8.54 -8.52 3.21
N LEU A 300 -8.69 -9.01 1.99
CA LEU A 300 -9.54 -8.41 0.98
C LEU A 300 -10.98 -8.80 1.23
N GLU A 301 -11.84 -7.80 1.33
CA GLU A 301 -13.28 -7.99 1.34
C GLU A 301 -13.78 -8.14 -0.10
N THR A 302 -14.51 -9.22 -0.38
CA THR A 302 -15.10 -9.47 -1.68
C THR A 302 -16.60 -9.74 -1.63
N ASP A 303 -17.30 -9.23 -2.65
CA ASP A 303 -18.71 -9.53 -2.88
C ASP A 303 -18.91 -10.93 -3.52
N LYS A 304 -20.17 -11.29 -3.82
CA LYS A 304 -20.52 -12.56 -4.46
C LYS A 304 -19.92 -12.72 -5.86
N GLY A 305 -19.60 -11.63 -6.55
CA GLY A 305 -18.97 -11.59 -7.87
C GLY A 305 -17.44 -11.55 -7.81
N ALA A 306 -16.85 -11.72 -6.63
CA ALA A 306 -15.40 -11.60 -6.39
C ALA A 306 -14.84 -10.18 -6.64
N ASN A 307 -15.69 -9.16 -6.66
CA ASN A 307 -15.22 -7.78 -6.69
C ASN A 307 -14.71 -7.39 -5.30
N VAL A 308 -13.53 -6.80 -5.23
CA VAL A 308 -12.98 -6.24 -4.00
C VAL A 308 -13.74 -4.97 -3.64
N THR A 309 -14.31 -4.96 -2.43
CA THR A 309 -15.11 -3.87 -1.89
C THR A 309 -14.47 -3.19 -0.69
N GLY A 310 -13.46 -3.81 -0.07
CA GLY A 310 -12.83 -3.32 1.14
C GLY A 310 -11.47 -3.97 1.46
N LEU A 311 -10.72 -3.36 2.37
CA LEU A 311 -9.49 -3.89 2.96
C LEU A 311 -9.64 -3.98 4.49
N PHE A 312 -9.69 -5.19 5.01
CA PHE A 312 -9.84 -5.44 6.44
C PHE A 312 -8.50 -5.76 7.09
N ILE A 313 -8.21 -5.16 8.26
CA ILE A 313 -6.92 -5.31 8.94
C ILE A 313 -7.12 -5.99 10.29
N LEU A 314 -6.46 -7.12 10.47
CA LEU A 314 -6.43 -7.90 11.69
C LEU A 314 -5.08 -7.68 12.39
N LYS A 315 -5.11 -7.16 13.62
CA LYS A 315 -3.90 -6.85 14.39
C LYS A 315 -3.38 -8.03 15.22
N ALA A 316 -4.21 -9.04 15.52
CA ALA A 316 -3.80 -10.25 16.23
C ALA A 316 -4.77 -11.40 16.00
N LEU A 317 -4.24 -12.64 15.92
CA LEU A 317 -5.03 -13.88 15.79
C LEU A 317 -5.20 -14.63 17.13
N LYS A 318 -4.40 -14.35 18.18
CA LYS A 318 -4.52 -14.97 19.52
C LYS A 318 -3.98 -14.03 20.62
N PRO A 319 -4.53 -14.01 21.86
CA PRO A 319 -5.73 -14.70 22.35
C PRO A 319 -7.04 -13.90 22.17
N LYS A 320 -6.96 -12.66 21.66
CA LYS A 320 -8.13 -11.82 21.33
C LYS A 320 -7.99 -11.33 19.89
N LEU A 321 -9.00 -11.61 19.07
CA LEU A 321 -9.13 -11.06 17.73
C LEU A 321 -9.47 -9.57 17.85
N ILE A 322 -8.51 -8.70 17.54
CA ILE A 322 -8.72 -7.25 17.45
C ILE A 322 -8.57 -6.88 15.97
N GLY A 323 -9.70 -6.61 15.31
CA GLY A 323 -9.75 -6.15 13.93
C GLY A 323 -10.07 -4.66 13.84
N GLU A 324 -9.51 -3.99 12.85
CA GLU A 324 -9.84 -2.63 12.42
C GLU A 324 -10.23 -2.69 10.94
N TRP A 325 -11.41 -2.14 10.60
CA TRP A 325 -11.90 -2.15 9.24
C TRP A 325 -11.55 -0.87 8.50
N ILE A 326 -11.12 -1.00 7.24
CA ILE A 326 -10.84 0.11 6.35
C ILE A 326 -11.49 -0.12 4.98
N SER A 327 -12.43 0.74 4.59
CA SER A 327 -12.99 0.75 3.22
C SER A 327 -11.90 1.07 2.20
N VAL A 328 -11.70 0.20 1.20
CA VAL A 328 -10.80 0.45 0.06
C VAL A 328 -11.24 -0.39 -1.17
N PRO A 329 -11.25 0.14 -2.42
CA PRO A 329 -10.87 1.50 -2.84
C PRO A 329 -11.91 2.55 -2.39
N PRO A 330 -11.60 3.87 -2.40
CA PRO A 330 -12.55 4.89 -1.99
C PRO A 330 -13.74 4.93 -2.97
N LYS A 331 -14.78 4.12 -2.70
CA LYS A 331 -16.09 4.25 -3.32
C LYS A 331 -16.97 5.05 -2.38
N SER A 332 -16.58 6.31 -2.17
CA SER A 332 -17.26 7.20 -1.22
C SER A 332 -17.21 6.63 0.23
N PRO A 333 -17.48 7.44 1.27
CA PRO A 333 -17.90 6.86 2.54
C PRO A 333 -19.17 6.04 2.27
N LEU A 334 -19.25 4.81 2.79
CA LEU A 334 -20.51 4.11 2.91
C LEU A 334 -21.51 5.05 3.63
N THR A 335 -22.39 5.68 2.86
CA THR A 335 -23.59 6.33 3.38
C THR A 335 -24.55 5.18 3.63
N VAL A 336 -24.55 4.71 4.87
CA VAL A 336 -25.64 3.89 5.38
C VAL A 336 -26.69 4.90 5.82
N ASP A 337 -27.79 4.98 5.08
CA ASP A 337 -28.95 5.79 5.47
C ASP A 337 -29.47 5.40 6.86
#